data_AF-A0A443SA43-F1
#
_entry.id   AF-A0A443SA43-F1
#
_cell.length_a   1.000
_cell.length_b   1.000
_cell.length_c   1.000
_cell.angle_alpha   90.00
_cell.angle_beta   90.00
_cell.angle_gamma   90.00
#
_symmetry.space_group_name_H-M   'P 1'
#
loop_
_entity.id
_entity.type
_entity.pdbx_description
1 polymer ?
#
loop_
_entity_poly.entity_id
_entity_poly.type
_entity_poly.pdbx_seq_one_letter_code
_entity_poly.pdbx_strand_id
1 'polypeptide(L)'
;MVTIVLLLFYLIRGTTTQSSTFDPCESPRIDAMIWTHQPNKVLLFVDQYYWKYDTAAKEISAKTIIRQHWSHITGPLSGATTVLRGKGITSTYFIKDNTYTRYDNRGNVFETTFTENGKVKTEFEGDIGAVSIIKGILGDEETNAIVCDKSGKNIYFCVVNYADRTLTFNKCTSQPSNKLPEGSCKALSKNSESTYLIAGRITMIQSSTDTVSADLVVCVFIIIVYTAIKYRRKQSKHSQKKPEVKQPRKMKRKQ
;
A
#
# COMPACT_ATOMS: atom_id res chain seq x y z
N MET A 1 45.37 1.68 -48.87
CA MET A 1 44.17 2.53 -48.81
C MET A 1 42.96 1.72 -49.25
N VAL A 2 42.19 1.16 -48.31
CA VAL A 2 40.76 0.86 -48.51
C VAL A 2 40.06 1.04 -47.16
N THR A 3 39.14 1.98 -47.15
CA THR A 3 38.34 2.46 -46.03
C THR A 3 37.24 1.44 -45.70
N ILE A 4 37.27 0.80 -44.53
CA ILE A 4 36.13 0.04 -44.01
C ILE A 4 35.42 0.94 -43.00
N VAL A 5 34.55 1.79 -43.53
CA VAL A 5 33.46 2.46 -42.81
C VAL A 5 32.22 1.69 -43.21
N LEU A 6 31.63 0.87 -42.32
CA LEU A 6 30.24 0.43 -42.43
C LEU A 6 29.80 -0.33 -41.17
N LEU A 7 28.63 0.10 -40.66
CA LEU A 7 27.71 -0.59 -39.75
C LEU A 7 27.93 -0.40 -38.23
N LEU A 8 27.76 0.85 -37.80
CA LEU A 8 27.45 1.26 -36.43
C LEU A 8 25.96 1.72 -36.34
N PHE A 9 25.03 0.88 -36.79
CA PHE A 9 23.60 1.26 -36.93
C PHE A 9 22.56 0.26 -36.39
N TYR A 10 22.92 -0.67 -35.49
CA TYR A 10 21.93 -1.66 -35.01
C TYR A 10 21.91 -1.93 -33.50
N LEU A 11 22.06 -0.89 -32.66
CA LEU A 11 21.78 -1.00 -31.21
C LEU A 11 21.00 0.20 -30.65
N ILE A 12 20.02 0.71 -31.39
CA ILE A 12 18.88 1.39 -30.75
C ILE A 12 17.76 0.38 -30.68
N ARG A 13 17.90 -0.61 -29.76
CA ARG A 13 16.72 -1.29 -29.22
C ARG A 13 15.95 -0.21 -28.49
N GLY A 14 15.01 0.43 -29.18
CA GLY A 14 14.02 1.27 -28.56
C GLY A 14 13.39 0.45 -27.46
N THR A 15 13.72 0.78 -26.22
CA THR A 15 12.97 0.32 -25.06
C THR A 15 11.60 0.98 -25.23
N THR A 16 10.70 0.32 -25.94
CA THR A 16 9.27 0.58 -25.83
C THR A 16 8.96 0.38 -24.37
N THR A 17 8.92 1.49 -23.63
CA THR A 17 8.26 1.60 -22.34
C THR A 17 6.80 1.25 -22.61
N GLN A 18 6.51 -0.06 -22.60
CA GLN A 18 5.15 -0.53 -22.43
C GLN A 18 4.71 0.08 -21.11
N SER A 19 3.95 1.17 -21.21
CA SER A 19 3.08 1.62 -20.15
C SER A 19 2.02 0.53 -20.04
N SER A 20 2.38 -0.60 -19.40
CA SER A 20 1.40 -1.57 -18.98
C SER A 20 0.56 -0.82 -17.97
N THR A 21 -0.66 -0.49 -18.36
CA THR A 21 -1.67 -0.03 -17.43
C THR A 21 -1.82 -1.16 -16.41
N PHE A 22 -1.22 -0.98 -15.23
CA PHE A 22 -1.38 -1.90 -14.11
C PHE A 22 -2.87 -2.19 -13.92
N ASP A 23 -3.28 -3.40 -14.27
CA ASP A 23 -4.61 -3.90 -13.95
C ASP A 23 -4.50 -4.64 -12.61
N PRO A 24 -5.01 -4.06 -11.52
CA PRO A 24 -5.03 -4.74 -10.23
C PRO A 24 -5.81 -6.07 -10.29
N CYS A 25 -6.58 -6.34 -11.35
CA CYS A 25 -7.28 -7.60 -11.57
C CYS A 25 -6.39 -8.70 -12.17
N GLU A 26 -5.34 -8.36 -12.93
CA GLU A 26 -4.51 -9.36 -13.64
C GLU A 26 -3.31 -9.80 -12.80
N SER A 27 -2.76 -8.88 -11.99
CA SER A 27 -1.67 -9.18 -11.06
C SER A 27 -1.81 -8.32 -9.80
N PRO A 28 -2.83 -8.58 -8.94
CA PRO A 28 -3.00 -7.84 -7.70
C PRO A 28 -1.73 -7.95 -6.88
N ARG A 29 -1.08 -6.81 -6.69
CA ARG A 29 0.05 -6.65 -5.78
C ARG A 29 -0.33 -5.54 -4.83
N ILE A 30 -0.20 -5.80 -3.54
CA ILE A 30 -0.33 -4.78 -2.50
C ILE A 30 1.07 -4.68 -1.89
N ASP A 31 1.64 -3.47 -1.89
CA ASP A 31 2.94 -3.19 -1.31
C ASP A 31 2.83 -2.90 0.19
N ALA A 32 1.78 -2.17 0.57
CA ALA A 32 1.50 -1.82 1.94
C ALA A 32 0.00 -1.58 2.16
N MET A 33 -0.42 -1.64 3.42
CA MET A 33 -1.78 -1.32 3.83
C MET A 33 -1.74 -0.47 5.10
N ILE A 34 -2.63 0.52 5.22
CA ILE A 34 -2.88 1.20 6.52
C ILE A 34 -4.36 1.33 6.77
N TRP A 35 -4.79 1.15 8.01
CA TRP A 35 -6.13 1.56 8.43
C TRP A 35 -6.16 3.06 8.65
N THR A 36 -7.22 3.68 8.17
CA THR A 36 -7.48 5.07 8.49
C THR A 36 -8.20 5.16 9.83
N HIS A 37 -8.26 6.36 10.41
CA HIS A 37 -9.11 6.61 11.58
C HIS A 37 -10.62 6.51 11.27
N GLN A 38 -11.00 6.43 9.99
CA GLN A 38 -12.39 6.21 9.60
C GLN A 38 -12.73 4.72 9.72
N PRO A 39 -13.87 4.36 10.35
CA PRO A 39 -14.31 2.98 10.45
C PRO A 39 -14.40 2.34 9.06
N ASN A 40 -13.97 1.07 8.96
CA ASN A 40 -14.09 0.27 7.74
C ASN A 40 -13.30 0.81 6.52
N LYS A 41 -12.32 1.69 6.73
CA LYS A 41 -11.52 2.26 5.65
C LYS A 41 -10.06 1.86 5.75
N VAL A 42 -9.57 1.20 4.71
CA VAL A 42 -8.17 0.80 4.53
C VAL A 42 -7.60 1.52 3.33
N LEU A 43 -6.34 1.95 3.40
CA LEU A 43 -5.61 2.37 2.22
C LEU A 43 -4.76 1.22 1.71
N LEU A 44 -4.89 0.94 0.42
CA LEU A 44 -4.13 -0.08 -0.28
C LEU A 44 -3.09 0.65 -1.14
N PHE A 45 -1.81 0.41 -0.90
CA PHE A 45 -0.72 1.03 -1.65
C PHE A 45 -0.20 0.05 -2.69
N VAL A 46 -0.04 0.53 -3.92
CA VAL A 46 0.56 -0.22 -5.04
C VAL A 46 1.40 0.71 -5.88
N ASP A 47 2.69 0.39 -5.98
CA ASP A 47 3.71 1.21 -6.61
C ASP A 47 3.62 2.67 -6.09
N GLN A 48 3.44 3.63 -7.00
CA GLN A 48 3.32 5.05 -6.69
C GLN A 48 1.89 5.53 -6.39
N TYR A 49 0.94 4.60 -6.28
CA TYR A 49 -0.48 4.89 -6.13
C TYR A 49 -1.06 4.29 -4.86
N TYR A 50 -2.20 4.80 -4.45
CA TYR A 50 -3.03 4.18 -3.44
C TYR A 50 -4.51 4.29 -3.78
N TRP A 51 -5.29 3.45 -3.12
CA TRP A 51 -6.74 3.44 -3.18
C TRP A 51 -7.31 3.41 -1.75
N LYS A 52 -8.48 4.01 -1.56
CA LYS A 52 -9.27 3.81 -0.34
C LYS A 52 -10.20 2.62 -0.57
N TYR A 53 -10.11 1.62 0.28
CA TYR A 53 -11.02 0.49 0.30
C TYR A 53 -11.99 0.62 1.48
N ASP A 54 -13.28 0.56 1.18
CA ASP A 54 -14.35 0.45 2.15
C ASP A 54 -14.70 -1.03 2.35
N THR A 55 -14.36 -1.57 3.52
CA THR A 55 -14.60 -2.99 3.84
C THR A 55 -16.09 -3.30 4.05
N ALA A 56 -16.89 -2.32 4.47
CA ALA A 56 -18.32 -2.49 4.70
C ALA A 56 -19.11 -2.43 3.38
N ALA A 57 -18.85 -1.41 2.57
CA ALA A 57 -19.49 -1.24 1.25
C ALA A 57 -18.89 -2.17 0.18
N LYS A 58 -17.70 -2.74 0.44
CA LYS A 58 -16.89 -3.51 -0.51
C LYS A 58 -16.61 -2.69 -1.78
N GLU A 59 -16.20 -1.44 -1.59
CA GLU A 59 -15.91 -0.50 -2.69
C GLU A 59 -14.48 0.05 -2.60
N ILE A 60 -13.86 0.23 -3.76
CA ILE A 60 -12.55 0.84 -3.94
C ILE A 60 -12.72 2.23 -4.57
N SER A 61 -11.97 3.22 -4.08
CA SER A 61 -11.99 4.57 -4.64
C SER A 61 -11.34 4.61 -6.04
N ALA A 62 -11.35 5.78 -6.67
CA ALA A 62 -10.44 6.04 -7.77
C ALA A 62 -8.98 5.94 -7.29
N LYS A 63 -8.09 5.60 -8.22
CA LYS A 63 -6.64 5.59 -8.03
C LYS A 63 -6.12 7.00 -7.73
N THR A 64 -5.27 7.15 -6.72
CA THR A 64 -4.65 8.43 -6.34
C THR A 64 -3.13 8.27 -6.25
N ILE A 65 -2.37 9.31 -6.62
CA ILE A 65 -0.90 9.32 -6.49
C ILE A 65 -0.53 9.54 -5.01
N ILE A 66 0.37 8.72 -4.47
CA ILE A 66 0.78 8.80 -3.05
C ILE A 66 1.32 10.19 -2.69
N ARG A 67 2.15 10.77 -3.56
CA ARG A 67 2.79 12.08 -3.36
C ARG A 67 1.82 13.26 -3.24
N GLN A 68 0.55 13.07 -3.59
CA GLN A 68 -0.48 14.11 -3.38
C GLN A 68 -0.71 14.39 -1.89
N HIS A 69 -0.52 13.38 -1.02
CA HIS A 69 -0.67 13.52 0.43
C HIS A 69 0.66 13.36 1.18
N TRP A 70 1.60 12.58 0.64
CA TRP A 70 2.89 12.33 1.27
C TRP A 70 4.02 12.59 0.27
N SER A 71 4.38 13.86 0.11
CA SER A 71 5.23 14.37 -0.98
C SER A 71 6.61 13.70 -1.11
N HIS A 72 7.17 13.21 -0.02
CA HIS A 72 8.50 12.57 0.02
C HIS A 72 8.45 11.06 -0.26
N ILE A 73 7.27 10.48 -0.42
CA ILE A 73 7.13 9.03 -0.58
C ILE A 73 7.29 8.62 -2.03
N THR A 74 8.09 7.57 -2.24
CA THR A 74 8.28 6.94 -3.53
C THR A 74 8.00 5.45 -3.40
N GLY A 75 7.08 4.94 -4.21
CA GLY A 75 6.83 3.50 -4.26
C GLY A 75 7.94 2.72 -4.98
N PRO A 76 7.82 1.39 -5.03
CA PRO A 76 6.96 0.57 -4.17
C PRO A 76 7.41 0.64 -2.71
N LEU A 77 6.50 0.33 -1.78
CA LEU A 77 6.77 0.35 -0.33
C LEU A 77 7.06 -1.06 0.20
N SER A 78 7.86 -1.15 1.25
CA SER A 78 8.02 -2.38 2.05
C SER A 78 7.02 -2.42 3.21
N GLY A 79 6.33 -1.33 3.49
CA GLY A 79 5.32 -1.29 4.55
C GLY A 79 4.85 0.12 4.83
N ALA A 80 3.70 0.21 5.45
CA ALA A 80 3.17 1.46 5.97
C ALA A 80 2.41 1.14 7.25
N THR A 81 2.51 1.99 8.26
CA THR A 81 1.83 1.77 9.53
C THR A 81 1.56 3.08 10.20
N THR A 82 0.39 3.18 10.83
CA THR A 82 -0.01 4.33 11.62
C THR A 82 0.01 3.93 13.09
N VAL A 83 0.70 4.70 13.92
CA VAL A 83 0.94 4.38 15.33
C VAL A 83 0.74 5.61 16.20
N LEU A 84 0.29 5.39 17.42
CA LEU A 84 0.28 6.43 18.45
C LEU A 84 1.70 6.60 18.99
N ARG A 85 2.14 7.84 19.06
CA ARG A 85 3.32 8.29 19.80
C ARG A 85 2.86 9.06 21.03
N GLY A 86 3.73 9.11 22.04
CA GLY A 86 3.46 9.81 23.30
C GLY A 86 2.79 11.18 23.11
N LYS A 87 1.99 11.59 24.10
CA LYS A 87 1.12 12.79 24.05
C LYS A 87 0.00 12.75 22.99
N GLY A 88 -0.40 11.55 22.55
CA GLY A 88 -1.57 11.36 21.67
C GLY A 88 -1.34 11.77 20.21
N ILE A 89 -0.09 12.01 19.80
CA ILE A 89 0.25 12.30 18.41
C ILE A 89 0.20 11.00 17.63
N THR A 90 -0.62 10.94 16.58
CA THR A 90 -0.57 9.79 15.67
C THR A 90 0.46 10.09 14.58
N SER A 91 1.36 9.15 14.29
CA SER A 91 2.31 9.26 13.19
C SER A 91 2.12 8.12 12.19
N THR A 92 2.29 8.41 10.90
CA THR A 92 2.37 7.41 9.83
C THR A 92 3.82 7.21 9.42
N TYR A 93 4.26 5.95 9.44
CA TYR A 93 5.58 5.53 8.98
C TYR A 93 5.42 4.82 7.64
N PHE A 94 6.18 5.26 6.65
CA PHE A 94 6.33 4.58 5.37
C PHE A 94 7.71 3.96 5.35
N ILE A 95 7.79 2.65 5.16
CA ILE A 95 9.04 1.89 5.19
C ILE A 95 9.34 1.44 3.77
N LYS A 96 10.59 1.67 3.35
CA LYS A 96 11.10 1.24 2.05
C LYS A 96 12.54 0.82 2.22
N ASP A 97 12.79 -0.46 1.95
CA ASP A 97 14.08 -1.10 2.17
C ASP A 97 14.56 -0.83 3.62
N ASN A 98 15.78 -0.30 3.78
CA ASN A 98 16.41 -0.04 5.07
C ASN A 98 16.18 1.40 5.58
N THR A 99 15.12 2.05 5.11
CA THR A 99 14.78 3.44 5.49
C THR A 99 13.30 3.57 5.82
N TYR A 100 12.97 4.60 6.60
CA TYR A 100 11.59 5.02 6.78
C TYR A 100 11.46 6.52 6.61
N THR A 101 10.25 6.94 6.24
CA THR A 101 9.81 8.34 6.27
C THR A 101 8.64 8.46 7.25
N ARG A 102 8.72 9.41 8.17
CA ARG A 102 7.66 9.69 9.14
C ARG A 102 6.89 10.96 8.79
N TYR A 103 5.58 10.87 8.95
CA TYR A 103 4.67 11.98 8.97
C TYR A 103 3.87 12.00 10.28
N ASP A 104 3.67 13.17 10.87
CA ASP A 104 2.74 13.34 11.97
C ASP A 104 1.35 13.69 11.42
N ASN A 105 0.31 13.01 11.90
CA ASN A 105 -1.07 13.14 11.45
C ASN A 105 -1.82 14.10 12.38
N ARG A 106 -2.61 15.02 11.81
CA ARG A 106 -3.51 15.92 12.54
C ARG A 106 -4.94 15.38 12.44
N GLY A 107 -5.29 14.46 13.33
CA GLY A 107 -6.65 13.88 13.40
C GLY A 107 -7.00 12.86 12.32
N ASN A 108 -6.43 12.95 11.11
CA ASN A 108 -6.55 11.93 10.08
C ASN A 108 -5.26 11.68 9.29
N VAL A 109 -5.18 10.53 8.61
CA VAL A 109 -3.97 10.09 7.87
C VAL A 109 -3.66 10.91 6.62
N PHE A 110 -4.56 11.79 6.16
CA PHE A 110 -4.34 12.64 4.97
C PHE A 110 -3.90 14.06 5.33
N GLU A 111 -4.18 14.50 6.56
CA GLU A 111 -3.75 15.78 7.11
C GLU A 111 -2.42 15.57 7.83
N THR A 112 -1.34 15.63 7.07
CA THR A 112 -0.02 15.24 7.59
C THR A 112 1.03 16.30 7.43
N THR A 113 2.00 16.29 8.34
CA THR A 113 3.22 17.09 8.27
C THR A 113 4.40 16.14 8.16
N PHE A 114 5.25 16.31 7.14
CA PHE A 114 6.51 15.58 7.07
C PHE A 114 7.36 15.91 8.29
N THR A 115 7.90 14.88 8.94
CA THR A 115 8.70 15.07 10.14
C THR A 115 10.16 14.73 9.89
N GLU A 116 10.46 13.51 9.43
CA GLU A 116 11.84 13.09 9.18
C GLU A 116 11.97 11.86 8.29
N ASN A 117 13.21 11.60 7.87
CA ASN A 117 13.65 10.31 7.37
C ASN A 117 14.60 9.67 8.38
N GLY A 118 14.58 8.34 8.45
CA GLY A 118 15.47 7.59 9.31
C GLY A 118 15.81 6.21 8.76
N LYS A 119 16.51 5.43 9.58
CA LYS A 119 17.02 4.11 9.20
C LYS A 119 16.14 3.00 9.77
N VAL A 120 16.12 1.87 9.09
CA VAL A 120 15.54 0.64 9.58
C VAL A 120 16.64 -0.40 9.74
N LYS A 121 16.61 -1.13 10.86
CA LYS A 121 17.51 -2.25 11.16
C LYS A 121 16.69 -3.45 11.60
N THR A 122 17.14 -4.64 11.25
CA THR A 122 16.55 -5.92 11.62
C THR A 122 17.61 -6.81 12.25
N GLU A 123 17.21 -7.64 13.22
CA GLU A 123 18.09 -8.68 13.79
C GLU A 123 18.01 -10.02 13.03
N PHE A 124 16.95 -10.24 12.27
CA PHE A 124 16.82 -11.45 11.44
C PHE A 124 17.61 -11.31 10.14
N GLU A 125 18.04 -12.44 9.58
CA GLU A 125 18.70 -12.50 8.28
C GLU A 125 17.70 -12.18 7.16
N GLY A 126 17.90 -11.04 6.50
CA GLY A 126 17.14 -10.65 5.31
C GLY A 126 16.59 -9.23 5.37
N ASP A 127 16.11 -8.78 4.21
CA ASP A 127 15.46 -7.49 4.04
C ASP A 127 13.97 -7.57 4.42
N ILE A 128 13.39 -6.42 4.77
CA ILE A 128 11.94 -6.29 5.00
C ILE A 128 11.19 -6.30 3.65
N GLY A 129 10.27 -7.25 3.51
CA GLY A 129 9.32 -7.32 2.40
C GLY A 129 7.98 -6.66 2.72
N ALA A 130 7.44 -6.94 3.91
CA ALA A 130 6.21 -6.34 4.43
C ALA A 130 6.37 -6.04 5.92
N VAL A 131 5.78 -4.96 6.45
CA VAL A 131 5.83 -4.68 7.89
C VAL A 131 4.62 -3.89 8.37
N SER A 132 4.15 -4.23 9.58
CA SER A 132 3.16 -3.45 10.33
C SER A 132 3.50 -3.43 11.81
N ILE A 133 3.40 -2.27 12.44
CA ILE A 133 3.49 -2.12 13.89
C ILE A 133 2.09 -2.34 14.48
N ILE A 134 1.92 -3.37 15.30
CA ILE A 134 0.61 -3.86 15.72
C ILE A 134 0.18 -3.37 17.10
N LYS A 135 1.11 -3.22 18.04
CA LYS A 135 0.79 -2.88 19.43
C LYS A 135 1.86 -1.98 20.00
N GLY A 136 1.46 -1.04 20.84
CA GLY A 136 2.37 -0.20 21.62
C GLY A 136 2.46 1.24 21.15
N ILE A 137 3.07 2.05 22.01
CA ILE A 137 3.42 3.44 21.75
C ILE A 137 4.91 3.45 21.40
N LEU A 138 5.25 3.95 20.21
CA LEU A 138 6.67 4.01 19.82
C LEU A 138 7.45 4.93 20.76
N GLY A 139 8.36 4.33 21.52
CA GLY A 139 9.15 4.99 22.56
C GLY A 139 8.94 4.41 23.97
N ASP A 140 7.95 3.53 24.15
CA ASP A 140 7.73 2.77 25.38
C ASP A 140 8.27 1.32 25.25
N GLU A 141 8.42 0.61 26.37
CA GLU A 141 9.27 -0.58 26.50
C GLU A 141 8.87 -1.79 25.63
N GLU A 142 7.65 -1.85 25.08
CA GLU A 142 7.21 -2.99 24.26
C GLU A 142 6.29 -2.57 23.10
N THR A 143 6.89 -2.04 22.03
CA THR A 143 6.18 -1.92 20.75
C THR A 143 6.35 -3.20 19.95
N ASN A 144 5.27 -3.89 19.58
CA ASN A 144 5.32 -5.11 18.78
C ASN A 144 5.05 -4.82 17.31
N ALA A 145 5.76 -5.52 16.44
CA ALA A 145 5.53 -5.51 15.00
C ALA A 145 5.54 -6.91 14.42
N ILE A 146 4.93 -6.99 13.25
CA ILE A 146 4.94 -8.15 12.40
C ILE A 146 5.67 -7.78 11.13
N VAL A 147 6.61 -8.62 10.73
CA VAL A 147 7.51 -8.38 9.61
C VAL A 147 7.51 -9.61 8.72
N CYS A 148 7.38 -9.44 7.42
CA CYS A 148 7.67 -10.48 6.45
C CYS A 148 9.00 -10.18 5.78
N ASP A 149 9.81 -11.20 5.56
CA ASP A 149 11.04 -11.04 4.79
C ASP A 149 10.74 -10.69 3.33
N LYS A 150 11.74 -10.21 2.61
CA LYS A 150 11.63 -9.85 1.19
C LYS A 150 11.30 -11.05 0.29
N SER A 151 11.64 -12.25 0.72
CA SER A 151 11.21 -13.47 0.03
C SER A 151 9.69 -13.67 0.12
N GLY A 152 9.08 -13.13 1.18
CA GLY A 152 7.68 -13.27 1.52
C GLY A 152 7.34 -14.65 2.02
N LYS A 153 8.32 -15.51 2.31
CA LYS A 153 8.09 -16.89 2.78
C LYS A 153 8.12 -16.98 4.30
N ASN A 154 8.75 -16.03 4.98
CA ASN A 154 8.86 -16.01 6.43
C ASN A 154 8.14 -14.79 7.00
N ILE A 155 7.52 -14.98 8.16
CA ILE A 155 6.90 -13.92 8.95
C ILE A 155 7.44 -14.00 10.37
N TYR A 156 7.74 -12.85 10.94
CA TYR A 156 8.41 -12.68 12.22
C TYR A 156 7.56 -11.78 13.11
N PHE A 157 7.50 -12.15 14.39
CA PHE A 157 7.00 -11.27 15.44
C PHE A 157 8.20 -10.64 16.14
N CYS A 158 8.30 -9.33 16.07
CA CYS A 158 9.45 -8.57 16.54
C CYS A 158 9.01 -7.54 17.58
N VAL A 159 9.93 -7.19 18.48
CA VAL A 159 9.86 -5.96 19.25
C VAL A 159 10.48 -4.83 18.42
N VAL A 160 9.92 -3.64 18.50
CA VAL A 160 10.38 -2.45 17.78
C VAL A 160 10.90 -1.44 18.79
N ASN A 161 12.15 -1.06 18.61
CA ASN A 161 12.77 0.00 19.36
C ASN A 161 13.03 1.20 18.47
N TYR A 162 12.80 2.40 19.01
CA TYR A 162 13.05 3.65 18.31
C TYR A 162 14.05 4.50 19.08
N ALA A 163 15.27 4.62 18.54
CA ALA A 163 16.34 5.43 19.12
C ALA A 163 17.15 6.06 17.99
N ASP A 164 17.60 7.31 18.17
CA ASP A 164 18.49 8.02 17.24
C ASP A 164 18.01 7.95 15.77
N ARG A 165 16.71 8.19 15.56
CA ARG A 165 16.04 8.11 14.25
C ARG A 165 16.18 6.76 13.56
N THR A 166 16.39 5.69 14.32
CA THR A 166 16.48 4.32 13.81
C THR A 166 15.35 3.49 14.39
N LEU A 167 14.58 2.84 13.51
CA LEU A 167 13.65 1.78 13.88
C LEU A 167 14.40 0.46 13.86
N THR A 168 14.54 -0.18 15.01
CA THR A 168 15.21 -1.47 15.15
C THR A 168 14.19 -2.54 15.47
N PHE A 169 14.05 -3.53 14.60
CA PHE A 169 13.24 -4.73 14.79
C PHE A 169 14.11 -5.82 15.43
N ASN A 170 13.94 -6.05 16.72
CA ASN A 170 14.70 -6.99 17.52
C ASN A 170 13.84 -8.09 18.14
N LYS A 171 14.49 -9.09 18.75
CA LYS A 171 13.84 -10.24 19.40
C LYS A 171 12.82 -10.92 18.47
N CYS A 172 13.17 -11.01 17.19
CA CYS A 172 12.27 -11.50 16.15
C CYS A 172 12.11 -13.03 16.20
N THR A 173 10.87 -13.50 16.37
CA THR A 173 10.55 -14.93 16.37
C THR A 173 9.83 -15.31 15.08
N SER A 174 10.43 -16.20 14.29
CA SER A 174 9.84 -16.70 13.04
C SER A 174 8.61 -17.57 13.31
N GLN A 175 7.59 -17.44 12.46
CA GLN A 175 6.43 -18.31 12.45
C GLN A 175 6.47 -19.28 11.28
N PRO A 176 5.77 -20.42 11.34
CA PRO A 176 5.70 -21.40 10.25
C PRO A 176 5.09 -20.81 8.97
N SER A 177 5.78 -20.97 7.84
CA SER A 177 5.38 -20.42 6.53
C SER A 177 4.11 -21.05 5.97
N ASN A 178 3.79 -22.29 6.34
CA ASN A 178 2.58 -23.00 5.92
C ASN A 178 1.27 -22.37 6.45
N LYS A 179 1.37 -21.41 7.38
CA LYS A 179 0.25 -20.65 7.91
C LYS A 179 -0.05 -19.38 7.09
N LEU A 180 0.84 -19.00 6.18
CA LEU A 180 0.67 -17.81 5.33
C LEU A 180 -0.34 -18.06 4.20
N PRO A 181 -1.07 -17.02 3.75
CA PRO A 181 -1.96 -17.12 2.59
C PRO A 181 -1.18 -17.47 1.32
N GLU A 182 -1.53 -18.62 0.72
CA GLU A 182 -0.78 -19.24 -0.39
C GLU A 182 0.72 -19.45 -0.11
N GLY A 183 1.09 -19.59 1.17
CA GLY A 183 2.50 -19.70 1.56
C GLY A 183 3.30 -18.42 1.30
N SER A 184 2.64 -17.25 1.21
CA SER A 184 3.33 -15.98 0.99
C SER A 184 2.75 -14.82 1.80
N CYS A 185 3.60 -13.86 2.11
CA CYS A 185 3.25 -12.58 2.69
C CYS A 185 3.77 -11.46 1.78
N LYS A 186 2.86 -10.63 1.28
CA LYS A 186 3.12 -9.53 0.35
C LYS A 186 2.85 -8.17 0.96
N ALA A 187 1.82 -8.07 1.82
CA ALA A 187 1.56 -6.88 2.61
C ALA A 187 1.00 -7.23 3.98
N LEU A 188 1.20 -6.33 4.93
CA LEU A 188 0.69 -6.40 6.28
C LEU A 188 -0.05 -5.12 6.64
N SER A 189 -1.03 -5.22 7.54
CA SER A 189 -1.57 -4.06 8.25
C SER A 189 -2.25 -4.48 9.54
N LYS A 190 -1.99 -3.74 10.61
CA LYS A 190 -2.78 -3.77 11.85
C LYS A 190 -4.25 -3.51 11.52
N ASN A 191 -5.17 -4.30 12.05
CA ASN A 191 -6.62 -4.13 11.90
C ASN A 191 -7.27 -3.64 13.20
N SER A 192 -6.84 -4.22 14.32
CA SER A 192 -7.20 -3.79 15.68
C SER A 192 -5.98 -3.94 16.59
N GLU A 193 -6.13 -3.65 17.88
CA GLU A 193 -5.08 -3.96 18.88
C GLU A 193 -4.80 -5.46 19.03
N SER A 194 -5.74 -6.30 18.57
CA SER A 194 -5.68 -7.76 18.72
C SER A 194 -5.60 -8.52 17.40
N THR A 195 -5.71 -7.83 16.26
CA THR A 195 -5.73 -8.47 14.93
C THR A 195 -4.98 -7.68 13.88
N TYR A 196 -4.52 -8.38 12.85
CA TYR A 196 -3.87 -7.82 11.69
C TYR A 196 -4.29 -8.57 10.42
N LEU A 197 -4.05 -7.95 9.27
CA LEU A 197 -4.28 -8.50 7.95
C LEU A 197 -2.95 -8.91 7.32
N ILE A 198 -2.95 -10.08 6.69
CA ILE A 198 -1.86 -10.57 5.85
C ILE A 198 -2.41 -10.72 4.45
N ALA A 199 -1.83 -10.03 3.48
CA ALA A 199 -2.12 -10.24 2.07
C ALA A 199 -1.07 -11.19 1.47
N GLY A 200 -1.53 -12.26 0.83
CA GLY A 200 -0.74 -13.11 -0.05
C GLY A 200 -0.70 -12.52 -1.47
N ARG A 201 -0.60 -13.40 -2.47
CA ARG A 201 -0.74 -13.03 -3.89
C ARG A 201 -2.20 -12.81 -4.27
N ILE A 202 -3.11 -13.68 -3.81
CA ILE A 202 -4.50 -13.71 -4.28
C ILE A 202 -5.55 -13.64 -3.16
N THR A 203 -5.18 -13.99 -1.93
CA THR A 203 -6.03 -13.96 -0.74
C THR A 203 -5.45 -13.05 0.34
N MET A 204 -6.33 -12.64 1.24
CA MET A 204 -6.00 -11.91 2.44
C MET A 204 -6.61 -12.67 3.61
N ILE A 205 -5.85 -12.81 4.69
CA ILE A 205 -6.35 -13.39 5.93
C ILE A 205 -6.28 -12.36 7.05
N GLN A 206 -7.24 -12.44 7.97
CA GLN A 206 -7.15 -11.78 9.27
C GLN A 206 -6.65 -12.78 10.30
N SER A 207 -5.71 -12.35 11.13
CA SER A 207 -5.12 -13.16 12.19
C SER A 207 -5.02 -12.39 13.51
N SER A 208 -5.05 -13.09 14.64
CA SER A 208 -4.77 -12.51 15.95
C SER A 208 -3.28 -12.20 16.12
N THR A 209 -2.92 -11.16 16.89
CA THR A 209 -1.53 -10.67 17.02
C THR A 209 -0.50 -11.69 17.52
N ASP A 210 -0.96 -12.76 18.18
CA ASP A 210 -0.09 -13.79 18.75
C ASP A 210 -0.05 -15.07 17.89
N THR A 211 -0.75 -15.07 16.76
CA THR A 211 -0.81 -16.23 15.87
C THR A 211 -0.72 -15.82 14.40
N VAL A 212 -0.50 -16.82 13.55
CA VAL A 212 -0.76 -16.74 12.12
C VAL A 212 -1.84 -17.79 11.87
N SER A 213 -3.10 -17.40 11.99
CA SER A 213 -4.25 -18.28 11.75
C SER A 213 -5.25 -17.54 10.88
N ALA A 214 -5.84 -18.24 9.93
CA ALA A 214 -6.87 -17.67 9.09
C ALA A 214 -8.21 -17.68 9.84
N ASP A 215 -8.51 -16.59 10.55
CA ASP A 215 -9.82 -16.43 11.19
C ASP A 215 -10.89 -16.02 10.16
N LEU A 216 -10.44 -15.34 9.09
CA LEU A 216 -11.27 -14.93 7.95
C LEU A 216 -10.43 -14.96 6.68
N VAL A 217 -10.91 -15.62 5.62
CA VAL A 217 -10.29 -15.61 4.29
C VAL A 217 -11.08 -14.71 3.36
N VAL A 218 -10.44 -13.67 2.84
CA VAL A 218 -11.03 -12.75 1.86
C VAL A 218 -10.24 -12.86 0.57
N CYS A 219 -10.90 -13.23 -0.53
CA CYS A 219 -10.25 -13.24 -1.84
C CYS A 219 -10.04 -11.79 -2.33
N VAL A 220 -8.78 -11.39 -2.51
CA VAL A 220 -8.40 -10.06 -3.03
C VAL A 220 -8.99 -9.86 -4.43
N PHE A 221 -9.05 -10.93 -5.22
CA PHE A 221 -9.70 -10.94 -6.54
C PHE A 221 -11.18 -10.57 -6.49
N ILE A 222 -11.95 -11.01 -5.48
CA ILE A 222 -13.38 -10.68 -5.41
C ILE A 222 -13.57 -9.19 -5.15
N ILE A 223 -12.76 -8.60 -4.27
CA ILE A 223 -12.81 -7.16 -3.98
C ILE A 223 -12.50 -6.36 -5.24
N ILE A 224 -11.42 -6.72 -5.93
CA ILE A 224 -10.92 -5.93 -7.05
C ILE A 224 -11.81 -6.13 -8.30
N VAL A 225 -12.18 -7.36 -8.65
CA VAL A 225 -13.00 -7.67 -9.83
C VAL A 225 -14.42 -7.10 -9.69
N TYR A 226 -15.07 -7.27 -8.53
CA TYR A 226 -16.42 -6.75 -8.33
C TYR A 226 -16.45 -5.23 -8.44
N THR A 227 -15.41 -4.57 -7.94
CA THR A 227 -15.31 -3.12 -8.01
C THR A 227 -14.94 -2.62 -9.41
N ALA A 228 -14.04 -3.30 -10.11
CA ALA A 228 -13.66 -2.95 -11.49
C ALA A 228 -14.85 -3.05 -12.45
N ILE A 229 -15.70 -4.08 -12.30
CA ILE A 229 -16.95 -4.23 -13.07
C ILE A 229 -17.91 -3.07 -12.77
N LYS A 230 -18.08 -2.71 -11.49
CA LYS A 230 -18.93 -1.58 -11.07
C LYS A 230 -18.39 -0.25 -11.60
N TYR A 231 -17.06 -0.07 -11.58
CA TYR A 231 -16.39 1.14 -12.07
C TYR A 231 -16.50 1.29 -13.60
N ARG A 232 -16.25 0.23 -14.38
CA ARG A 232 -16.45 0.25 -15.85
C ARG A 232 -17.89 0.58 -16.22
N ARG A 233 -18.88 0.04 -15.50
CA ARG A 233 -20.30 0.38 -15.71
C ARG A 233 -20.61 1.86 -15.41
N LYS A 234 -19.96 2.46 -14.41
CA LYS A 234 -20.18 3.88 -14.06
C LYS A 234 -19.52 4.83 -15.07
N GLN A 235 -18.31 4.53 -15.54
CA GLN A 235 -17.61 5.26 -16.62
C GLN A 235 -18.41 5.20 -17.94
N SER A 236 -18.92 4.02 -18.31
CA SER A 236 -19.75 3.84 -19.51
C SER A 236 -21.01 4.71 -19.49
N LYS A 237 -21.68 4.83 -18.34
CA LYS A 237 -22.86 5.70 -18.18
C LYS A 237 -22.54 7.20 -18.26
N HIS A 238 -21.33 7.61 -17.87
CA HIS A 238 -20.96 9.03 -17.92
C HIS A 238 -20.54 9.47 -19.33
N SER A 239 -19.91 8.57 -20.08
CA SER A 239 -19.51 8.83 -21.48
C SER A 239 -20.70 8.89 -22.45
N GLN A 240 -21.87 8.33 -22.09
CA GLN A 240 -23.08 8.37 -22.92
C GLN A 240 -23.96 9.63 -22.75
N LYS A 241 -23.64 10.55 -21.82
CA LYS A 241 -24.28 11.88 -21.81
C LYS A 241 -23.66 12.73 -22.91
N LYS A 242 -24.09 12.48 -24.15
CA LYS A 242 -23.86 13.37 -25.30
C LYS A 242 -24.38 14.76 -24.92
N PRO A 243 -23.59 15.85 -25.04
CA PRO A 243 -24.10 17.18 -24.75
C PRO A 243 -25.30 17.44 -25.67
N GLU A 244 -26.45 17.65 -25.05
CA GLU A 244 -27.66 18.06 -25.74
C GLU A 244 -27.37 19.45 -26.31
N VAL A 245 -27.09 19.50 -27.61
CA VAL A 245 -26.89 20.75 -28.35
C VAL A 245 -28.22 21.49 -28.31
N LYS A 246 -28.34 22.45 -27.38
CA LYS A 246 -29.47 23.37 -27.35
C LYS A 246 -29.49 24.13 -28.66
N GLN A 247 -30.46 23.81 -29.52
CA GLN A 247 -30.70 24.56 -30.75
C GLN A 247 -30.97 26.04 -30.39
N PRO A 248 -30.36 27.00 -31.09
CA PRO A 248 -30.59 28.41 -30.85
C PRO A 248 -32.06 28.76 -31.09
N ARG A 249 -32.69 29.33 -30.06
CA ARG A 249 -34.06 29.86 -30.13
C ARG A 249 -34.11 30.97 -31.17
N LYS A 250 -34.84 30.76 -32.28
CA LYS A 250 -35.14 31.81 -33.27
C LYS A 250 -35.88 32.95 -32.56
N MET A 251 -35.26 34.12 -32.48
CA MET A 251 -35.93 35.36 -32.06
C MET A 251 -36.97 35.74 -33.12
N LYS A 252 -38.25 35.77 -32.73
CA LYS A 252 -39.32 36.39 -33.53
C LYS A 252 -39.15 37.91 -33.46
N ARG A 253 -38.81 38.52 -34.59
CA ARG A 253 -38.91 39.97 -34.82
C ARG A 253 -40.40 40.33 -34.85
N LYS A 254 -40.86 41.17 -33.92
CA LYS A 254 -42.14 41.88 -34.07
C LYS A 254 -41.91 43.08 -34.97
N GLN A 255 -42.71 43.20 -36.02
CA GLN A 255 -43.00 44.45 -36.73
C GLN A 255 -44.22 45.10 -36.08
#